data_AF-A0A966K833-F1
#
_entry.id   AF-A0A966K833-F1
#
_cell.length_a   1.000
_cell.length_b   1.000
_cell.length_c   1.000
_cell.angle_alpha   90.00
_cell.angle_beta   90.00
_cell.angle_gamma   90.00
#
_symmetry.space_group_name_H-M   'P 1'
#
loop_
_entity.id
_entity.type
_entity.pdbx_description
1 polymer ?
#
loop_
_entity_poly.entity_id
_entity_poly.type
_entity_poly.pdbx_seq_one_letter_code
_entity_poly.pdbx_strand_id
1 'polypeptide(L)'
;LGIELDTEAELNEAFSRFKALADQKAEIFDEDITAIVGNNAEEASDYYRFIALSQRSETGERPFSKVTFKSGGEELVSEAEGNGPVDATLNAIESKVKSGAEQLLYSVNAITTGTESQGEVTVRLSKGGRIVNGVGTDPDIVAASAKAYLAALNKLHDPSQHKLNAQMTV
;
A
#
# COMPACT_ATOMS: atom_id res chain seq x y z
N LEU A 1 21.32 -3.79 -8.65
CA LEU A 1 20.74 -4.10 -7.32
C LEU A 1 21.66 -3.69 -6.17
N GLY A 2 22.98 -3.97 -6.17
CA GLY A 2 23.91 -3.33 -5.22
C GLY A 2 23.61 -3.57 -3.73
N ILE A 3 23.01 -4.72 -3.41
CA ILE A 3 22.54 -5.04 -2.05
C ILE A 3 23.60 -5.87 -1.35
N GLU A 4 24.09 -5.40 -0.20
CA GLU A 4 25.00 -6.13 0.68
C GLU A 4 24.19 -6.74 1.82
N LEU A 5 24.35 -8.05 2.04
CA LEU A 5 23.79 -8.77 3.18
C LEU A 5 24.93 -9.04 4.15
N ASP A 6 24.78 -8.57 5.38
CA ASP A 6 25.86 -8.55 6.37
C ASP A 6 26.12 -9.94 6.98
N THR A 7 25.15 -10.87 6.87
CA THR A 7 25.26 -12.20 7.48
C THR A 7 24.82 -13.35 6.55
N GLU A 8 25.43 -14.52 6.72
CA GLU A 8 24.99 -15.78 6.07
C GLU A 8 23.56 -16.17 6.46
N ALA A 9 23.08 -15.74 7.63
CA ALA A 9 21.72 -16.00 8.08
C ALA A 9 20.69 -15.22 7.26
N GLU A 10 20.91 -13.92 7.05
CA GLU A 10 20.07 -13.07 6.21
C GLU A 10 20.09 -13.53 4.74
N LEU A 11 21.26 -13.96 4.25
CA LEU A 11 21.39 -14.54 2.92
C LEU A 11 20.55 -15.80 2.74
N ASN A 12 20.61 -16.72 3.70
CA ASN A 12 19.83 -17.96 3.64
C ASN A 12 18.33 -17.69 3.74
N GLU A 13 17.91 -16.73 4.58
CA GLU A 13 16.51 -16.35 4.71
C GLU A 13 15.97 -15.70 3.42
N ALA A 14 16.71 -14.74 2.86
CA ALA A 14 16.39 -14.12 1.58
C ALA A 14 16.30 -15.18 0.46
N PHE A 15 17.23 -16.13 0.43
CA PHE A 15 17.24 -17.21 -0.56
C PHE A 15 16.04 -18.15 -0.44
N SER A 16 15.60 -18.48 0.77
CA SER A 16 14.39 -19.26 1.00
C SER A 16 13.13 -18.54 0.52
N ARG A 17 13.02 -17.23 0.78
CA ARG A 17 11.89 -16.41 0.31
C ARG A 17 11.91 -16.24 -1.21
N PHE A 18 13.09 -16.06 -1.80
CA PHE A 18 13.26 -16.07 -3.24
C PHE A 18 12.77 -17.35 -3.90
N LYS A 19 13.11 -18.52 -3.34
CA LYS A 19 12.60 -19.81 -3.83
C LYS A 19 11.08 -19.90 -3.75
N ALA A 20 10.50 -19.50 -2.62
CA ALA A 20 9.05 -19.50 -2.45
C ALA A 20 8.35 -18.58 -3.46
N LEU A 21 8.96 -17.44 -3.78
CA LEU A 21 8.43 -16.51 -4.78
C LEU A 21 8.59 -17.04 -6.21
N ALA A 22 9.72 -17.68 -6.51
CA ALA A 22 9.98 -18.33 -7.80
C ALA A 22 9.03 -19.50 -8.08
N ASP A 23 8.60 -20.21 -7.03
CA ASP A 23 7.58 -21.26 -7.16
C ASP A 23 6.18 -20.70 -7.45
N GLN A 24 5.94 -19.41 -7.15
CA GLN A 24 4.63 -18.76 -7.31
C GLN A 24 4.53 -17.85 -8.54
N LYS A 25 5.65 -17.33 -9.04
CA LYS A 25 5.70 -16.40 -10.18
C LYS A 25 6.54 -16.97 -11.32
N ALA A 26 6.00 -16.86 -12.54
CA ALA A 26 6.71 -17.25 -13.77
C ALA A 26 7.90 -16.34 -14.10
N GLU A 27 7.87 -15.09 -13.64
CA GLU A 27 8.91 -14.08 -13.87
C GLU A 27 9.09 -13.24 -12.61
N ILE A 28 10.35 -13.00 -12.22
CA ILE A 28 10.72 -12.30 -10.99
C ILE A 28 11.41 -10.99 -11.39
N PHE A 29 10.93 -9.87 -10.86
CA PHE A 29 11.45 -8.54 -11.18
C PHE A 29 12.38 -7.98 -10.09
N ASP A 30 13.10 -6.91 -10.40
CA ASP A 30 14.06 -6.29 -9.49
C ASP A 30 13.40 -5.80 -8.19
N GLU A 31 12.13 -5.39 -8.25
CA GLU A 31 11.32 -4.99 -7.09
C GLU A 31 11.03 -6.18 -6.17
N ASP A 32 10.79 -7.37 -6.74
CA ASP A 32 10.57 -8.61 -5.98
C ASP A 32 11.85 -9.00 -5.21
N ILE A 33 13.02 -8.85 -5.86
CA ILE A 33 14.32 -9.08 -5.19
C ILE A 33 14.55 -8.03 -4.11
N THR A 34 14.17 -6.78 -4.36
CA THR A 34 14.30 -5.69 -3.37
C THR A 34 13.39 -5.92 -2.17
N ALA A 35 12.21 -6.51 -2.34
CA ALA A 35 11.32 -6.91 -1.23
C ALA A 35 11.85 -8.12 -0.45
N ILE A 36 12.53 -9.05 -1.11
CA ILE A 36 13.13 -10.23 -0.46
C ILE A 36 14.34 -9.87 0.41
N VAL A 37 15.18 -8.96 -0.11
CA VAL A 37 16.48 -8.58 0.47
C VAL A 37 16.37 -7.31 1.33
N GLY A 38 15.36 -6.47 1.06
CA GLY A 38 14.95 -5.39 1.93
C GLY A 38 14.64 -5.95 3.31
N ASN A 39 15.24 -5.36 4.33
CA ASN A 39 15.05 -5.80 5.69
C ASN A 39 13.54 -5.78 6.01
N ASN A 40 12.94 -6.97 6.13
CA ASN A 40 11.53 -7.17 6.52
C ASN A 40 11.15 -6.49 7.84
N ALA A 41 12.11 -5.90 8.56
CA ALA A 41 11.85 -5.02 9.68
C ALA A 41 10.97 -3.82 9.31
N GLU A 42 11.07 -3.26 8.10
CA GLU A 42 10.22 -2.10 7.73
C GLU A 42 8.77 -2.52 7.43
N GLU A 43 8.53 -3.57 6.63
CA GLU A 43 7.17 -4.06 6.36
C GLU A 43 6.53 -4.77 7.57
N ALA A 44 7.33 -5.40 8.44
CA ALA A 44 6.84 -5.99 9.69
C ALA A 44 6.47 -4.94 10.76
N SER A 45 7.01 -3.72 10.66
CA SER A 45 6.79 -2.62 11.61
C SER A 45 5.67 -1.65 11.21
N ASP A 46 5.06 -1.82 10.04
CA ASP A 46 3.97 -0.95 9.60
C ASP A 46 2.78 -1.00 10.57
N TYR A 47 2.41 0.17 11.10
CA TYR A 47 1.29 0.30 12.02
C TYR A 47 -0.04 -0.04 11.31
N TYR A 48 -0.23 0.41 10.09
CA TYR A 48 -1.38 0.08 9.25
C TYR A 48 -1.01 -0.96 8.21
N ARG A 49 -1.77 -2.06 8.11
CA ARG A 49 -1.53 -3.11 7.11
C ARG A 49 -2.81 -3.59 6.45
N PHE A 50 -2.86 -3.58 5.12
CA PHE A 50 -3.98 -4.14 4.36
C PHE A 50 -4.09 -5.66 4.57
N ILE A 51 -5.31 -6.20 4.71
CA ILE A 51 -5.56 -7.64 4.81
C ILE A 51 -6.53 -8.12 3.72
N ALA A 52 -7.71 -7.52 3.64
CA ALA A 52 -8.75 -7.97 2.70
C ALA A 52 -9.68 -6.83 2.28
N LEU A 53 -10.30 -6.99 1.11
CA LEU A 53 -11.25 -6.08 0.53
C LEU A 53 -12.43 -6.87 -0.07
N SER A 54 -13.65 -6.41 0.19
CA SER A 54 -14.84 -6.78 -0.56
C SER A 54 -15.53 -5.51 -1.02
N GLN A 55 -15.64 -5.35 -2.33
CA GLN A 55 -16.17 -4.13 -2.95
C GLN A 55 -17.32 -4.49 -3.88
N ARG A 56 -18.40 -3.70 -3.83
CA ARG A 56 -19.54 -3.81 -4.75
C ARG A 56 -19.86 -2.44 -5.35
N SER A 57 -19.94 -2.38 -6.67
CA SER A 57 -20.37 -1.19 -7.42
C SER A 57 -21.24 -1.64 -8.59
N GLU A 58 -22.31 -0.90 -8.82
CA GLU A 58 -23.29 -1.16 -9.87
C GLU A 58 -23.82 0.19 -10.36
N THR A 59 -24.10 0.30 -11.65
CA THR A 59 -24.60 1.57 -12.21
C THR A 59 -25.97 1.88 -11.63
N GLY A 60 -26.12 3.05 -11.02
CA GLY A 60 -27.38 3.49 -10.38
C GLY A 60 -27.47 3.17 -8.89
N GLU A 61 -26.58 2.32 -8.37
CA GLU A 61 -26.46 2.04 -6.94
C GLU A 61 -25.27 2.79 -6.34
N ARG A 62 -25.29 2.98 -5.03
CA ARG A 62 -24.17 3.60 -4.33
C ARG A 62 -23.06 2.56 -4.08
N PRO A 63 -21.82 2.81 -4.52
CA PRO A 63 -20.70 1.92 -4.25
C PRO A 63 -20.50 1.67 -2.75
N PHE A 64 -20.26 0.41 -2.41
CA PHE A 64 -20.03 -0.07 -1.05
C PHE A 64 -18.69 -0.80 -0.97
N SER A 65 -18.00 -0.64 0.15
CA SER A 65 -16.75 -1.34 0.43
C SER A 65 -16.69 -1.83 1.87
N LYS A 66 -16.20 -3.05 2.05
CA LYS A 66 -15.82 -3.67 3.32
C LYS A 66 -14.32 -3.94 3.30
N VAL A 67 -13.60 -3.36 4.25
CA VAL A 67 -12.13 -3.43 4.32
C VAL A 67 -11.72 -4.04 5.65
N THR A 68 -10.83 -5.03 5.58
CA THR A 68 -10.10 -5.58 6.73
C THR A 68 -8.64 -5.12 6.66
N PHE A 69 -8.16 -4.53 7.74
CA PHE A 69 -6.78 -4.06 7.85
C PHE A 69 -6.31 -4.08 9.32
N LYS A 70 -5.00 -4.13 9.55
CA LYS A 70 -4.42 -3.96 10.89
C LYS A 70 -4.19 -2.50 11.23
N SER A 71 -4.37 -2.17 12.50
CA SER A 71 -3.96 -0.91 13.13
C SER A 71 -3.15 -1.25 14.39
N GLY A 72 -1.84 -1.09 14.32
CA GLY A 72 -0.88 -1.72 15.22
C GLY A 72 -1.01 -3.24 15.19
N GLY A 73 -1.34 -3.82 16.36
CA GLY A 73 -1.55 -5.26 16.51
C GLY A 73 -2.99 -5.73 16.31
N GLU A 74 -3.95 -4.81 16.19
CA GLU A 74 -5.38 -5.13 16.13
C GLU A 74 -5.86 -5.26 14.68
N GLU A 75 -6.60 -6.32 14.38
CA GLU A 75 -7.30 -6.47 13.10
C GLU A 75 -8.67 -5.80 13.17
N LEU A 76 -8.91 -4.87 12.25
CA LEU A 76 -10.13 -4.09 12.17
C LEU A 76 -10.89 -4.41 10.89
N VAL A 77 -12.22 -4.51 11.03
CA VAL A 77 -13.15 -4.60 9.91
C VAL A 77 -13.99 -3.33 9.86
N SER A 78 -14.11 -2.75 8.68
CA SER A 78 -14.79 -1.48 8.44
C SER A 78 -15.59 -1.52 7.15
N GLU A 79 -16.66 -0.74 7.10
CA GLU A 79 -17.60 -0.70 5.99
C GLU A 79 -18.02 0.74 5.74
N ALA A 80 -18.10 1.15 4.47
CA ALA A 80 -18.62 2.45 4.09
C ALA A 80 -19.14 2.45 2.66
N GLU A 81 -19.96 3.45 2.37
CA GLU A 81 -20.35 3.83 1.03
C GLU A 81 -19.49 4.98 0.52
N GLY A 82 -19.51 5.22 -0.79
CA GLY A 82 -18.83 6.36 -1.40
C GLY A 82 -19.39 6.71 -2.77
N ASN A 83 -18.80 7.71 -3.40
CA ASN A 83 -19.13 8.14 -4.76
C ASN A 83 -18.54 7.23 -5.85
N GLY A 84 -17.63 6.34 -5.46
CA GLY A 84 -16.94 5.38 -6.30
C GLY A 84 -16.38 4.21 -5.48
N PRO A 85 -15.90 3.14 -6.11
CA PRO A 85 -15.32 1.98 -5.41
C PRO A 85 -14.10 2.37 -4.56
N VAL A 86 -13.27 3.27 -5.07
CA VAL A 86 -12.10 3.80 -4.35
C VAL A 86 -12.53 4.67 -3.18
N ASP A 87 -13.45 5.62 -3.41
CA ASP A 87 -13.97 6.51 -2.37
C ASP A 87 -14.61 5.73 -1.21
N ALA A 88 -15.44 4.72 -1.51
CA ALA A 88 -16.04 3.85 -0.50
C ALA A 88 -14.98 3.11 0.34
N THR A 89 -13.91 2.65 -0.31
CA THR A 89 -12.79 1.95 0.34
C THR A 89 -12.00 2.88 1.27
N LEU A 90 -11.69 4.09 0.82
CA LEU A 90 -10.99 5.09 1.64
C LEU A 90 -11.85 5.56 2.82
N ASN A 91 -13.15 5.78 2.59
CA ASN A 91 -14.11 6.13 3.63
C ASN A 91 -14.23 5.02 4.69
N ALA A 92 -14.21 3.75 4.28
CA ALA A 92 -14.26 2.62 5.20
C ALA A 92 -13.04 2.64 6.14
N ILE A 93 -11.83 2.81 5.59
CA ILE A 93 -10.59 2.94 6.37
C ILE A 93 -10.69 4.15 7.32
N GLU A 94 -11.05 5.32 6.81
CA GLU A 94 -11.15 6.55 7.62
C GLU A 94 -12.21 6.48 8.72
N SER A 95 -13.28 5.71 8.55
CA SER A 95 -14.30 5.51 9.60
C SER A 95 -13.71 4.95 10.90
N LYS A 96 -12.61 4.19 10.79
CA LYS A 96 -11.88 3.61 11.93
C LYS A 96 -10.64 4.42 12.27
N VAL A 97 -9.83 4.80 11.28
CA VAL A 97 -8.55 5.49 11.50
C VAL A 97 -8.76 6.93 12.00
N LYS A 98 -9.76 7.63 11.46
CA LYS A 98 -10.06 9.04 11.78
C LYS A 98 -8.82 9.91 11.72
N SER A 99 -8.06 9.81 10.63
CA SER A 99 -6.75 10.44 10.52
C SER A 99 -6.86 11.96 10.53
N GLY A 100 -7.96 12.52 10.02
CA GLY A 100 -8.09 13.96 9.80
C GLY A 100 -7.06 14.50 8.79
N ALA A 101 -6.47 13.62 7.98
CA ALA A 101 -5.60 14.01 6.89
C ALA A 101 -6.42 14.44 5.67
N GLU A 102 -5.92 15.42 4.95
CA GLU A 102 -6.47 15.88 3.67
C GLU A 102 -5.79 15.15 2.52
N GLN A 103 -6.56 14.57 1.60
CA GLN A 103 -6.03 13.98 0.39
C GLN A 103 -5.79 15.05 -0.67
N LEU A 104 -4.52 15.29 -1.00
CA LEU A 104 -4.11 16.30 -1.99
C LEU A 104 -4.00 15.74 -3.41
N LEU A 105 -3.66 14.47 -3.55
CA LEU A 105 -3.48 13.82 -4.85
C LEU A 105 -3.85 12.35 -4.79
N TYR A 106 -4.49 11.88 -5.85
CA TYR A 106 -4.72 10.49 -6.17
C TYR A 106 -4.33 10.28 -7.63
N SER A 107 -3.41 9.35 -7.89
CA SER A 107 -2.93 9.04 -9.24
C SER A 107 -2.85 7.53 -9.44
N VAL A 108 -3.25 7.07 -10.63
CA VAL A 108 -3.17 5.67 -11.03
C VAL A 108 -2.28 5.57 -12.26
N ASN A 109 -1.27 4.72 -12.20
CA ASN A 109 -0.37 4.41 -13.30
C ASN A 109 -0.44 2.92 -13.62
N ALA A 110 -0.31 2.56 -14.89
CA ALA A 110 -0.08 1.18 -15.28
C ALA A 110 1.43 0.89 -15.20
N ILE A 111 1.81 -0.19 -14.53
CA ILE A 111 3.22 -0.60 -14.41
C ILE A 111 3.67 -1.33 -15.69
N THR A 112 2.80 -2.19 -16.23
CA THR A 112 3.10 -2.99 -17.42
C THR A 112 1.98 -2.91 -18.45
N THR A 113 2.28 -3.29 -19.69
CA THR A 113 1.32 -3.37 -20.79
C THR A 113 0.80 -4.80 -20.92
N GLY A 114 -0.52 -4.99 -20.92
CA GLY A 114 -1.16 -6.30 -21.10
C GLY A 114 -2.41 -6.47 -20.25
N THR A 115 -3.13 -7.58 -20.40
CA THR A 115 -4.34 -7.90 -19.63
C THR A 115 -4.07 -8.28 -18.17
N GLU A 116 -2.80 -8.52 -17.82
CA GLU A 116 -2.33 -8.84 -16.46
C GLU A 116 -1.56 -7.66 -15.83
N SER A 117 -1.80 -6.44 -16.33
CA SER A 117 -1.07 -5.26 -15.85
C SER A 117 -1.32 -5.01 -14.37
N GLN A 118 -0.24 -4.86 -13.60
CA GLN A 118 -0.35 -4.32 -12.24
C GLN A 118 -0.62 -2.82 -12.29
N GLY A 119 -1.56 -2.37 -11.48
CA GLY A 119 -1.77 -0.95 -11.25
C GLY A 119 -0.95 -0.46 -10.08
N GLU A 120 -0.31 0.68 -10.27
CA GLU A 120 0.29 1.46 -9.19
C GLU A 120 -0.63 2.62 -8.85
N VAL A 121 -0.93 2.77 -7.57
CA VAL A 121 -1.68 3.92 -7.06
C VAL A 121 -0.79 4.72 -6.14
N THR A 122 -0.75 6.03 -6.35
CA THR A 122 -0.11 6.99 -5.45
C THR A 122 -1.17 7.86 -4.77
N VAL A 123 -1.11 7.94 -3.44
CA VAL A 123 -1.95 8.81 -2.61
C VAL A 123 -1.06 9.82 -1.90
N ARG A 124 -1.38 11.11 -2.01
CA ARG A 124 -0.73 12.18 -1.24
C ARG A 124 -1.64 12.68 -0.13
N LEU A 125 -1.17 12.60 1.11
CA LEU A 125 -1.89 13.09 2.28
C LEU A 125 -1.18 14.27 2.93
N SER A 126 -1.96 15.21 3.46
CA SER A 126 -1.51 16.35 4.24
C SER A 126 -2.13 16.35 5.63
N LYS A 127 -1.32 16.52 6.67
CA LYS A 127 -1.82 16.67 8.05
C LYS A 127 -0.86 17.51 8.87
N GLY A 128 -1.35 18.57 9.50
CA GLY A 128 -0.56 19.41 10.41
C GLY A 128 0.70 19.99 9.76
N GLY A 129 0.63 20.38 8.49
CA GLY A 129 1.75 20.94 7.73
C GLY A 129 2.73 19.90 7.16
N ARG A 130 2.52 18.60 7.41
CA ARG A 130 3.29 17.51 6.80
C ARG A 130 2.58 16.99 5.56
N ILE A 131 3.33 16.78 4.47
CA ILE A 131 2.83 16.16 3.23
C ILE A 131 3.63 14.89 2.99
N VAL A 132 2.94 13.77 2.74
CA VAL A 132 3.55 12.47 2.45
C VAL A 132 2.89 11.80 1.26
N ASN A 133 3.64 10.96 0.56
CA ASN A 133 3.12 10.11 -0.52
C ASN A 133 3.16 8.65 -0.08
N GLY A 134 2.03 7.95 -0.17
CA GLY A 134 1.94 6.50 -0.10
C GLY A 134 1.76 5.90 -1.48
N VAL A 135 2.33 4.72 -1.69
CA VAL A 135 2.26 3.98 -2.95
C VAL A 135 1.73 2.59 -2.65
N GLY A 136 0.88 2.07 -3.52
CA GLY A 136 0.32 0.74 -3.41
C GLY A 136 0.20 0.11 -4.79
N THR A 137 0.60 -1.16 -4.89
CA THR A 137 0.54 -1.92 -6.13
C THR A 137 -0.35 -3.15 -5.95
N ASP A 138 -1.21 -3.38 -6.93
CA ASP A 138 -2.10 -4.54 -7.00
C ASP A 138 -2.69 -4.67 -8.41
N PRO A 139 -2.96 -5.90 -8.91
CA PRO A 139 -3.80 -6.09 -10.10
C PRO A 139 -5.19 -5.45 -9.98
N ASP A 140 -5.76 -5.40 -8.77
CA ASP A 140 -7.00 -4.68 -8.47
C ASP A 140 -6.69 -3.24 -8.04
N ILE A 141 -7.04 -2.26 -8.88
CA ILE A 141 -6.85 -0.83 -8.60
C ILE A 141 -7.48 -0.39 -7.27
N VAL A 142 -8.60 -0.99 -6.86
CA VAL A 142 -9.24 -0.64 -5.59
C VAL A 142 -8.41 -1.13 -4.41
N ALA A 143 -7.86 -2.35 -4.49
CA ALA A 143 -6.94 -2.88 -3.50
C ALA A 143 -5.62 -2.08 -3.46
N ALA A 144 -5.06 -1.75 -4.64
CA ALA A 144 -3.88 -0.89 -4.75
C ALA A 144 -4.12 0.47 -4.08
N SER A 145 -5.32 1.04 -4.26
CA SER A 145 -5.72 2.30 -3.63
C SER A 145 -5.77 2.20 -2.10
N ALA A 146 -6.31 1.11 -1.55
CA ALA A 146 -6.32 0.87 -0.11
C ALA A 146 -4.89 0.77 0.45
N LYS A 147 -4.02 0.01 -0.22
CA LYS A 147 -2.61 -0.14 0.17
C LYS A 147 -1.88 1.21 0.13
N ALA A 148 -2.05 1.98 -0.93
CA ALA A 148 -1.42 3.29 -1.10
C ALA A 148 -1.84 4.26 0.01
N TYR A 149 -3.12 4.26 0.38
CA TYR A 149 -3.64 5.09 1.46
C TYR A 149 -3.07 4.70 2.82
N LEU A 150 -3.08 3.40 3.16
CA LEU A 150 -2.52 2.89 4.42
C LEU A 150 -1.00 3.16 4.51
N ALA A 151 -0.27 3.06 3.40
CA ALA A 151 1.14 3.43 3.34
C ALA A 151 1.37 4.93 3.59
N ALA A 152 0.50 5.80 3.08
CA ALA A 152 0.55 7.23 3.38
C ALA A 152 0.25 7.49 4.87
N LEU A 153 -0.71 6.78 5.45
CA LEU A 153 -1.03 6.86 6.88
C LEU A 153 0.13 6.39 7.77
N ASN A 154 0.86 5.33 7.39
CA ASN A 154 2.07 4.89 8.10
C ASN A 154 3.12 6.01 8.17
N LYS A 155 3.35 6.69 7.04
CA LYS A 155 4.28 7.83 6.99
C LYS A 155 3.83 9.04 7.81
N LEU A 156 2.51 9.26 7.94
CA LEU A 156 1.98 10.27 8.85
C LEU A 156 2.10 9.85 10.32
N HIS A 157 1.89 8.57 10.61
CA HIS A 157 1.96 7.98 11.94
C HIS A 157 3.37 8.02 12.52
N ASP A 158 4.41 7.77 11.71
CA ASP A 158 5.80 7.89 12.13
C ASP A 158 6.34 9.33 11.93
N PRO A 159 6.65 10.08 13.00
CA PRO A 159 7.20 11.43 12.90
C PRO A 159 8.65 11.47 12.38
N SER A 160 9.38 10.36 12.47
CA SER A 160 10.81 10.26 12.15
C SER A 160 11.09 10.16 10.64
N GLN A 161 10.10 9.72 9.87
CA GLN A 161 10.09 9.65 8.40
C GLN A 161 10.03 11.04 7.70
N HIS A 162 10.56 12.09 8.34
CA HIS A 162 10.57 13.48 7.85
C HIS A 162 11.48 13.72 6.64
N LYS A 163 12.23 12.71 6.20
CA LYS A 163 13.24 12.84 5.14
C LYS A 163 13.01 11.80 4.06
N LEU A 164 12.08 12.03 3.15
CA LEU A 164 12.32 11.77 1.73
C LEU A 164 11.20 12.34 0.85
N ASN A 165 11.63 13.18 -0.10
CA ASN A 165 10.96 13.48 -1.36
C ASN A 165 9.75 14.42 -1.33
N ALA A 166 9.99 15.66 -0.89
CA ALA A 166 9.39 16.81 -1.55
C ALA A 166 10.14 17.08 -2.87
N GLN A 167 9.89 16.27 -3.91
CA GLN A 167 10.15 16.74 -5.27
C GLN A 167 8.88 17.45 -5.75
N MET A 168 8.93 18.77 -5.65
CA MET A 168 8.16 19.65 -6.52
C MET A 168 8.60 19.35 -7.95
N THR A 169 7.66 18.91 -8.79
CA THR A 169 7.70 19.29 -10.20
C THR A 169 6.30 19.78 -10.56
N VAL A 170 6.32 20.98 -11.13
CA VAL A 170 5.22 21.77 -11.68
C VAL A 170 4.56 21.03 -12.84
#